data_AF-A0A914YZV0-F1
#
_entry.id   AF-A0A914YZV0-F1
#
_cell.length_a   1.000
_cell.length_b   1.000
_cell.length_c   1.000
_cell.angle_alpha   90.00
_cell.angle_beta   90.00
_cell.angle_gamma   90.00
#
_symmetry.space_group_name_H-M   'P 1'
#
loop_
_entity.id
_entity.type
_entity.pdbx_description
1 polymer ?
#
loop_
_entity_poly.entity_id
_entity_poly.type
_entity_poly.pdbx_seq_one_letter_code
_entity_poly.pdbx_strand_id
1 'polypeptide(L)'
;MKLFLGFIAAILFTSVFGKSINRDKVCTMCVDFITKASAGIIEHEDDFRQNCGKICDVITFGNAELDAKCRELVKDKVDDIIQMVRDSKSPKEICTSVKFCPSE
;
A
#
# COMPACT_ATOMS: atom_id res chain seq x y z
N MET A 1 35.42 -11.78 20.05
CA MET A 1 35.44 -10.69 19.04
C MET A 1 34.37 -10.81 17.93
N LYS A 2 33.28 -11.57 18.14
CA LYS A 2 32.10 -11.60 17.25
C LYS A 2 30.88 -10.88 17.85
N LEU A 3 31.00 -10.40 19.09
CA LEU A 3 29.95 -9.70 19.83
C LEU A 3 29.79 -8.22 19.40
N PHE A 4 30.83 -7.60 18.84
CA PHE A 4 30.80 -6.20 18.37
C PHE A 4 30.10 -6.03 17.00
N LEU A 5 30.07 -7.07 16.17
CA LEU A 5 29.33 -7.08 14.89
C LEU A 5 27.80 -7.17 15.09
N GLY A 6 27.35 -7.73 16.21
CA GLY A 6 25.93 -7.78 16.56
C GLY A 6 25.35 -6.40 16.92
N PHE A 7 26.14 -5.53 17.56
CA PHE A 7 25.68 -4.19 17.95
C PHE A 7 25.56 -3.22 16.77
N ILE A 8 26.43 -3.32 15.76
CA ILE A 8 26.33 -2.48 14.54
C ILE A 8 25.12 -2.90 13.69
N ALA A 9 24.82 -4.20 13.61
CA ALA A 9 23.62 -4.70 12.94
C ALA A 9 22.32 -4.27 13.65
N ALA A 10 22.33 -4.21 14.99
CA ALA A 10 21.19 -3.69 15.75
C ALA A 10 20.96 -2.19 15.53
N ILE A 11 22.02 -1.37 15.46
CA ILE A 11 21.90 0.09 15.25
C ILE A 11 21.42 0.44 13.84
N LEU A 12 21.77 -0.36 12.83
CA LEU A 12 21.25 -0.20 11.46
C LEU A 12 19.81 -0.69 11.31
N PHE A 13 19.36 -1.67 12.11
CA PHE A 13 17.95 -2.09 12.12
C PHE A 13 17.06 -1.13 12.94
N THR A 14 17.55 -0.54 14.03
CA THR A 14 16.76 0.38 14.88
C THR A 14 16.60 1.78 14.27
N SER A 15 17.42 2.17 13.29
CA SER A 15 17.35 3.49 12.66
C SER A 15 16.45 3.57 11.42
N VAL A 16 15.89 2.45 10.95
CA VAL A 16 14.98 2.43 9.78
C VAL A 16 13.50 2.49 10.16
N PHE A 17 13.09 2.00 11.33
CA PHE A 17 11.67 1.93 11.74
C PHE A 17 11.31 2.91 12.86
N GLY A 18 11.68 4.18 12.71
CA GLY A 18 11.48 5.23 13.70
C GLY A 18 10.92 6.55 13.16
N LYS A 19 10.26 6.56 12.00
CA LYS A 19 9.49 7.73 11.55
C LYS A 19 8.02 7.44 11.79
N SER A 20 7.43 8.12 12.77
CA SER A 20 6.00 8.09 13.06
C SER A 20 5.21 8.29 11.75
N ILE A 21 4.55 7.23 11.26
CA ILE A 21 3.64 7.35 10.11
C ILE A 21 2.53 8.30 10.56
N ASN A 22 2.53 9.52 10.04
CA ASN A 22 1.45 10.45 10.31
C ASN A 22 0.20 9.93 9.59
N ARG A 23 -0.68 9.27 10.36
CA ARG A 23 -1.92 8.65 9.88
C ARG A 23 -2.79 9.64 9.11
N ASP A 24 -2.80 10.91 9.52
CA ASP A 24 -3.55 11.96 8.83
C ASP A 24 -2.98 12.23 7.45
N LYS A 25 -1.65 12.32 7.32
CA LYS A 25 -0.98 12.50 6.02
C LYS A 25 -1.25 11.33 5.07
N VAL A 26 -1.18 10.09 5.56
CA VAL A 26 -1.49 8.90 4.75
C VAL A 26 -2.94 8.92 4.30
N CYS A 27 -3.86 9.29 5.19
CA CYS A 27 -5.27 9.45 4.86
C CYS A 27 -5.49 10.52 3.78
N THR A 28 -4.88 11.71 3.94
CA THR A 28 -4.95 12.79 2.95
C THR A 28 -4.43 12.35 1.59
N MET A 29 -3.27 11.69 1.55
CA MET A 29 -2.70 11.18 0.29
C MET A 29 -3.63 10.18 -0.40
N CYS A 30 -4.25 9.27 0.36
CA CYS A 30 -5.21 8.33 -0.20
C CYS A 30 -6.43 9.06 -0.77
N VAL A 31 -7.03 9.96 0.00
CA VAL A 31 -8.24 10.69 -0.41
C VAL A 31 -7.97 11.50 -1.68
N ASP A 32 -6.83 12.20 -1.73
CA ASP A 32 -6.43 12.98 -2.90
C ASP A 32 -6.20 12.09 -4.12
N PHE A 33 -5.56 10.93 -3.93
CA PHE A 33 -5.33 9.98 -5.00
C PHE A 33 -6.66 9.49 -5.58
N ILE A 34 -7.56 8.99 -4.75
CA ILE A 34 -8.87 8.47 -5.21
C ILE A 34 -9.67 9.59 -5.88
N THR A 35 -9.70 10.80 -5.31
CA THR A 35 -10.40 11.95 -5.90
C THR A 35 -9.92 12.25 -7.32
N LYS A 36 -8.61 12.17 -7.58
CA LYS A 36 -8.02 12.49 -8.88
C LYS A 36 -8.05 11.32 -9.86
N ALA A 37 -7.91 10.10 -9.36
CA ALA A 37 -7.68 8.91 -10.18
C ALA A 37 -8.97 8.13 -10.47
N SER A 38 -10.10 8.39 -9.80
CA SER A 38 -11.33 7.59 -9.92
C SER A 38 -11.76 7.30 -11.36
N ALA A 39 -11.78 8.33 -12.24
CA ALA A 39 -12.12 8.14 -13.65
C ALA A 39 -11.09 7.25 -14.37
N GLY A 40 -9.79 7.55 -14.20
CA GLY A 40 -8.71 6.77 -14.80
C GLY A 40 -8.63 5.33 -14.29
N ILE A 41 -9.02 5.08 -13.04
CA ILE A 41 -9.11 3.73 -12.48
C ILE A 41 -10.13 2.91 -13.27
N ILE A 42 -11.29 3.48 -13.61
CA ILE A 42 -12.35 2.77 -14.35
C ILE A 42 -12.05 2.68 -15.85
N GLU A 43 -11.49 3.74 -16.44
CA GLU A 43 -11.11 3.75 -17.86
C GLU A 43 -9.96 2.78 -18.16
N HIS A 44 -9.08 2.54 -17.19
CA HIS A 44 -7.86 1.75 -17.35
C HIS A 44 -7.65 0.75 -16.20
N GLU A 45 -8.67 -0.08 -15.91
CA GLU A 45 -8.66 -1.03 -14.78
C GLU A 45 -7.49 -2.01 -14.82
N ASP A 46 -7.18 -2.58 -15.99
CA ASP A 46 -6.09 -3.55 -16.14
C ASP A 46 -4.72 -2.92 -15.88
N ASP A 47 -4.51 -1.68 -16.33
CA ASP A 47 -3.30 -0.93 -16.05
C ASP A 47 -3.19 -0.57 -14.57
N PHE A 48 -4.30 -0.19 -13.93
CA PHE A 48 -4.34 0.08 -12.50
C PHE A 48 -3.98 -1.17 -11.68
N ARG A 49 -4.57 -2.33 -12.03
CA ARG A 49 -4.24 -3.64 -11.43
C ARG A 49 -2.77 -3.98 -11.57
N GLN A 50 -2.25 -3.86 -12.80
CA GLN A 50 -0.85 -4.18 -13.07
C GLN A 50 0.08 -3.25 -12.29
N ASN A 51 -0.21 -1.95 -12.26
CA ASN A 51 0.62 -0.97 -11.57
C ASN A 51 0.62 -1.15 -10.06
N CYS A 52 -0.53 -1.46 -9.45
CA CYS A 52 -0.57 -1.82 -8.04
C CYS A 52 0.20 -3.12 -7.75
N GLY A 53 0.12 -4.12 -8.63
CA GLY A 53 0.86 -5.38 -8.47
C GLY A 53 2.38 -5.22 -8.45
N LYS A 54 2.93 -4.19 -9.10
CA LYS A 54 4.38 -3.89 -9.12
C LYS A 54 4.95 -3.54 -7.74
N ILE A 55 4.11 -3.15 -6.77
CA ILE A 55 4.57 -2.90 -5.41
C ILE A 55 5.14 -4.16 -4.74
N CYS A 56 4.67 -5.33 -5.16
CA CYS A 56 5.15 -6.60 -4.62
C CYS A 56 6.61 -6.84 -4.96
N ASP A 57 7.00 -6.59 -6.22
CA ASP A 57 8.40 -6.72 -6.66
C ASP A 57 9.35 -5.90 -5.77
N VAL A 58 8.89 -4.72 -5.34
CA VAL A 58 9.63 -3.79 -4.48
C VAL A 58 9.70 -4.30 -3.04
N ILE A 59 8.57 -4.73 -2.47
CA ILE A 59 8.48 -5.11 -1.05
C ILE A 59 9.12 -6.47 -0.76
N THR A 60 9.01 -7.41 -1.69
CA THR A 60 9.52 -8.78 -1.52
C THR A 60 10.98 -8.92 -1.96
N PHE A 61 11.54 -7.86 -2.57
CA PHE A 61 12.88 -7.86 -3.15
C PHE A 61 13.08 -8.99 -4.18
N GLY A 62 12.02 -9.34 -4.92
CA GLY A 62 12.04 -10.39 -5.95
C GLY A 62 12.01 -11.81 -5.40
N ASN A 63 11.66 -12.03 -4.13
CA ASN A 63 11.45 -13.37 -3.59
C ASN A 63 10.15 -13.97 -4.15
N ALA A 64 10.24 -14.97 -5.02
CA ALA A 64 9.10 -15.52 -5.75
C ALA A 64 7.93 -16.00 -4.88
N GLU A 65 8.20 -16.61 -3.72
CA GLU A 65 7.15 -17.12 -2.82
C GLU A 65 6.41 -15.97 -2.12
N LEU A 66 7.15 -15.00 -1.59
CA LEU A 66 6.58 -13.79 -1.00
C LEU A 66 5.85 -12.95 -2.05
N ASP A 67 6.36 -12.91 -3.27
CA ASP A 67 5.78 -12.13 -4.37
C ASP A 67 4.43 -12.67 -4.79
N ALA A 68 4.31 -14.00 -4.95
CA ALA A 68 3.04 -14.65 -5.22
C ALA A 68 2.00 -14.32 -4.14
N LYS A 69 2.38 -14.43 -2.86
CA LYS A 69 1.49 -14.13 -1.73
C LYS A 69 1.13 -12.65 -1.64
N CYS A 70 2.08 -11.75 -1.91
CA CYS A 70 1.81 -10.31 -1.96
C CYS A 70 0.81 -9.98 -3.06
N ARG A 71 0.99 -10.55 -4.27
CA ARG A 71 0.14 -10.28 -5.42
C ARG A 71 -1.30 -10.75 -5.20
N GLU A 72 -1.49 -11.89 -4.53
CA GLU A 72 -2.81 -12.36 -4.12
C GLU A 72 -3.50 -11.32 -3.22
N LEU A 73 -2.82 -10.85 -2.17
CA LEU A 73 -3.35 -9.85 -1.25
C LEU A 73 -3.63 -8.50 -1.92
N VAL A 74 -2.73 -8.04 -2.79
CA VAL A 74 -2.88 -6.78 -3.52
C VAL A 74 -4.02 -6.87 -4.51
N LYS A 75 -4.15 -7.99 -5.25
CA LYS A 75 -5.21 -8.19 -6.23
C LYS A 75 -6.59 -8.00 -5.60
N ASP A 76 -6.86 -8.70 -4.50
CA ASP A 76 -8.16 -8.62 -3.81
C ASP A 76 -8.46 -7.19 -3.37
N LYS A 77 -7.46 -6.46 -2.87
CA LYS A 77 -7.65 -5.07 -2.42
C LYS A 77 -7.87 -4.11 -3.59
N VAL A 78 -7.20 -4.32 -4.72
CA VAL A 78 -7.39 -3.51 -5.92
C VAL A 78 -8.77 -3.75 -6.53
N ASP A 79 -9.21 -5.01 -6.56
CA ASP A 79 -10.56 -5.40 -6.94
C ASP A 79 -11.62 -4.69 -6.09
N ASP A 80 -11.45 -4.71 -4.76
CA ASP A 80 -12.33 -4.01 -3.82
C ASP A 80 -12.39 -2.49 -4.13
N ILE A 81 -11.24 -1.85 -4.39
CA ILE A 81 -11.17 -0.41 -4.69
C ILE A 81 -11.90 -0.09 -5.99
N ILE A 82 -11.65 -0.87 -7.05
CA ILE A 82 -12.32 -0.69 -8.34
C ILE A 82 -13.85 -0.78 -8.16
N GLN A 83 -14.33 -1.79 -7.44
CA GLN A 83 -15.76 -1.95 -7.20
C GLN A 83 -16.34 -0.77 -6.40
N MET A 84 -15.65 -0.32 -5.34
CA MET A 84 -16.12 0.84 -4.56
C MET A 84 -16.15 2.14 -5.40
N VAL A 85 -15.22 2.33 -6.34
CA VAL A 85 -15.27 3.47 -7.28
C VAL A 85 -16.49 3.34 -8.21
N ARG A 86 -16.78 2.14 -8.73
CA ARG A 86 -18.00 1.88 -9.55
C ARG A 86 -19.28 2.17 -8.77
N ASP A 87 -19.31 1.79 -7.49
CA ASP A 87 -20.41 2.04 -6.58
C ASP A 87 -20.51 3.52 -6.14
N SER A 88 -19.66 4.40 -6.69
CA SER A 88 -19.61 5.83 -6.38
C SER A 88 -19.42 6.12 -4.89
N LYS A 89 -18.68 5.25 -4.17
CA LYS A 89 -18.28 5.51 -2.78
C LYS A 89 -17.40 6.74 -2.72
N SER A 90 -17.54 7.51 -1.64
CA SER A 90 -16.70 8.68 -1.45
C SER A 90 -15.22 8.27 -1.27
N PRO A 91 -14.26 9.12 -1.68
CA PRO A 91 -12.84 8.87 -1.46
C PRO A 91 -12.51 8.55 0.00
N LYS A 92 -13.18 9.18 0.97
CA LYS A 92 -12.99 8.93 2.40
C LYS A 92 -13.47 7.54 2.80
N GLU A 93 -14.62 7.08 2.31
CA GLU A 93 -15.11 5.72 2.55
C GLU A 93 -14.15 4.67 2.00
N ILE A 94 -13.69 4.85 0.74
CA ILE A 94 -12.72 3.96 0.09
C ILE A 94 -11.43 3.87 0.91
N CYS A 95 -10.85 5.03 1.27
CA CYS A 95 -9.61 5.10 2.04
C CYS A 95 -9.74 4.55 3.47
N THR A 96 -10.94 4.59 4.05
CA THR A 96 -11.23 3.97 5.34
C THR A 96 -11.36 2.46 5.22
N SER A 97 -11.97 1.96 4.14
CA SER A 97 -12.08 0.54 3.84
C SER A 97 -10.70 -0.12 3.71
N VAL A 98 -9.76 0.52 3.01
CA VAL A 98 -8.37 0.05 2.87
C VAL A 98 -7.44 0.46 4.02
N LYS A 99 -7.99 0.98 5.13
CA LYS A 99 -7.27 1.31 6.37
C LYS A 99 -6.22 2.42 6.27
N PHE A 100 -6.24 3.21 5.19
CA PHE A 100 -5.40 4.41 5.06
C PHE A 100 -5.97 5.62 5.80
N CYS A 101 -7.28 5.64 6.03
CA CYS A 101 -7.94 6.55 6.95
C CYS A 101 -8.38 5.82 8.23
N PRO A 102 -8.37 6.49 9.40
CA PRO A 102 -9.02 5.95 10.59
C PRO A 102 -10.51 5.73 10.31
N SER A 103 -11.03 4.62 10.82
CA SER A 103 -12.48 4.44 10.99
C SER A 103 -12.93 5.41 12.07
N GLU A 104 -14.03 6.13 11.83
CA GLU A 104 -14.62 7.03 12.83
C GLU A 104 -15.07 6.26 14.08
#